data_AF-A0A929K944-F1
#
_entry.id   AF-A0A929K944-F1
#
_cell.length_a   1.000
_cell.length_b   1.000
_cell.length_c   1.000
_cell.angle_alpha   90.00
_cell.angle_beta   90.00
_cell.angle_gamma   90.00
#
_symmetry.space_group_name_H-M   'P 1'
#
loop_
_entity.id
_entity.type
_entity.pdbx_description
1 polymer ?
#
loop_
_entity_poly.entity_id
_entity_poly.type
_entity_poly.pdbx_seq_one_letter_code
_entity_poly.pdbx_strand_id
1 'polypeptide(L)' 'ATLKGSIKLMEELNESPELLRRKVTSPGGTTEAALKVLDKNQVKQSIIEAIAAAANRSKELSG' A
#
# COMPACT_ATOMS: atom_id res chain seq x y z
N ALA A 1 -13.82 -4.74 -7.14
CA ALA A 1 -13.14 -5.93 -7.70
C ALA A 1 -11.63 -5.93 -7.45
N THR A 2 -10.93 -4.82 -7.72
CA THR A 2 -9.45 -4.73 -7.63
C THR A 2 -8.86 -5.04 -6.25
N LEU A 3 -9.22 -4.30 -5.20
CA LEU A 3 -8.64 -4.50 -3.86
C LEU A 3 -8.90 -5.90 -3.29
N LYS A 4 -10.16 -6.35 -3.36
CA LYS A 4 -10.55 -7.71 -2.92
C LYS A 4 -9.76 -8.79 -3.65
N GLY A 5 -9.56 -8.65 -4.96
CA GLY A 5 -8.76 -9.57 -5.76
C GLY A 5 -7.29 -9.58 -5.34
N SER A 6 -6.69 -8.41 -5.11
CA SER A 6 -5.31 -8.30 -4.63
C SER A 6 -5.11 -8.92 -3.25
N ILE A 7 -6.06 -8.72 -2.32
CA ILE A 7 -6.01 -9.32 -0.98
C ILE A 7 -6.12 -10.85 -1.09
N LYS A 8 -7.09 -11.35 -1.85
CA LYS A 8 -7.26 -12.78 -2.06
C LYS A 8 -6.00 -13.44 -2.65
N LEU A 9 -5.38 -12.81 -3.64
CA LEU A 9 -4.14 -13.32 -4.23
C LEU A 9 -3.00 -13.40 -3.22
N MET A 10 -2.93 -12.42 -2.31
CA MET A 10 -1.93 -12.40 -1.24
C MET A 10 -2.14 -13.52 -0.22
N GLU A 11 -3.39 -13.75 0.17
CA GLU A 11 -3.77 -14.85 1.08
C GLU A 11 -3.49 -16.22 0.44
N GLU A 12 -3.79 -16.39 -0.85
CA GLU A 12 -3.59 -17.67 -1.56
C GLU A 12 -2.12 -18.01 -1.80
N LEU A 13 -1.29 -17.01 -2.14
CA LEU A 13 0.12 -17.23 -2.46
C LEU A 13 1.04 -17.19 -1.23
N ASN A 14 0.56 -16.71 -0.09
CA ASN A 14 1.35 -16.49 1.12
C ASN A 14 2.64 -15.69 0.85
N GLU A 15 2.55 -14.70 -0.04
CA GLU A 15 3.65 -13.84 -0.46
C GLU A 15 3.51 -12.44 0.11
N SER A 16 4.64 -11.76 0.30
CA SER A 16 4.64 -10.35 0.74
C SER A 16 3.97 -9.42 -0.29
N PRO A 17 3.29 -8.34 0.16
CA PRO A 17 2.75 -7.31 -0.72
C PRO A 17 3.79 -6.74 -1.70
N GLU A 18 5.04 -6.59 -1.25
CA GLU A 18 6.15 -6.07 -2.06
C GLU A 18 6.47 -6.98 -3.24
N LEU A 19 6.47 -8.30 -3.00
CA LEU A 19 6.74 -9.29 -4.04
C LEU A 19 5.60 -9.34 -5.06
N LEU A 20 4.35 -9.36 -4.59
CA LEU A 20 3.17 -9.38 -5.47
C LEU A 20 3.09 -8.12 -6.34
N ARG A 21 3.37 -6.94 -5.76
CA ARG A 21 3.46 -5.70 -6.52
C ARG A 21 4.55 -5.78 -7.60
N ARG A 22 5.74 -6.32 -7.27
CA ARG A 22 6.83 -6.49 -8.24
C ARG A 22 6.42 -7.40 -9.41
N LYS A 23 5.68 -8.48 -9.14
CA LYS A 23 5.20 -9.41 -10.19
C LYS A 23 4.30 -8.75 -11.25
N VAL A 24 3.63 -7.65 -10.91
CA VAL A 24 2.76 -6.89 -11.83
C VAL A 24 3.39 -5.57 -12.31
N THR A 25 4.68 -5.37 -12.04
CA THR A 25 5.41 -4.14 -12.39
C THR A 25 6.53 -4.46 -13.37
N SER A 26 6.22 -4.43 -14.66
CA SER A 26 7.22 -4.55 -15.72
C SER A 26 8.02 -3.24 -15.90
N PRO A 27 9.33 -3.30 -16.19
CA PRO A 27 10.12 -2.12 -16.50
C PRO A 27 9.52 -1.30 -17.65
N GLY A 28 9.34 0.01 -17.46
CA GLY A 28 8.71 0.89 -18.46
C GLY A 28 7.21 0.69 -18.66
N GLY A 29 6.56 -0.16 -17.86
CA GLY A 29 5.13 -0.46 -17.97
C GLY A 29 4.23 0.61 -17.32
N THR A 30 2.92 0.45 -17.51
CA THR A 30 1.90 1.36 -16.95
C THR A 30 1.86 1.34 -15.42
N THR A 31 2.02 0.16 -14.80
CA THR A 31 2.10 0.02 -13.34
C THR A 31 3.30 0.76 -12.77
N GLU A 32 4.47 0.66 -13.42
CA GLU A 32 5.68 1.37 -12.98
C GLU A 32 5.49 2.89 -13.08
N ALA A 33 4.90 3.38 -14.18
CA ALA A 33 4.59 4.79 -14.35
C ALA A 33 3.65 5.31 -13.26
N ALA A 34 2.62 4.54 -12.89
CA ALA A 34 1.72 4.88 -11.79
C ALA A 34 2.45 4.90 -10.44
N LEU A 35 3.28 3.89 -10.15
CA LEU A 35 4.05 3.83 -8.91
C LEU A 35 5.01 5.01 -8.76
N LYS A 36 5.68 5.44 -9.83
CA LYS A 36 6.54 6.64 -9.83
C LYS A 36 5.78 7.90 -9.42
N VAL A 37 4.54 8.06 -9.86
CA VAL A 37 3.69 9.20 -9.46
C VAL A 37 3.28 9.10 -7.99
N LEU A 38 2.90 7.90 -7.51
CA LEU A 38 2.54 7.69 -6.11
C LEU A 38 3.72 7.94 -5.18
N ASP A 39 4.92 7.49 -5.56
CA ASP A 39 6.16 7.70 -4.81
C ASP A 39 6.55 9.19 -4.80
N LYS A 40 6.46 9.88 -5.95
CA LYS A 40 6.70 11.34 -6.04
C LYS A 40 5.79 12.12 -5.10
N ASN A 41 4.54 11.69 -4.93
CA ASN A 41 3.58 12.31 -4.03
C ASN A 41 3.62 11.77 -2.61
N GLN A 42 4.62 10.95 -2.26
CA GLN A 42 4.86 10.44 -0.90
C GLN A 42 3.67 9.68 -0.30
N VAL A 43 2.82 9.06 -1.13
CA VAL A 43 1.57 8.43 -0.69
C VAL A 43 1.79 7.37 0.39
N LYS A 44 2.84 6.55 0.26
CA LYS A 44 3.20 5.54 1.28
C LYS A 44 3.44 6.19 2.65
N GLN A 45 4.20 7.27 2.68
CA GLN A 45 4.57 7.97 3.90
C GLN A 45 3.33 8.62 4.54
N SER A 46 2.50 9.28 3.73
CA SER A 46 1.26 9.90 4.20
C SER A 46 0.28 8.90 4.82
N ILE A 47 0.17 7.68 4.27
CA ILE A 47 -0.67 6.62 4.87
C ILE A 47 -0.13 6.20 6.24
N ILE A 48 1.18 6.02 6.38
CA ILE A 48 1.82 5.65 7.65
C ILE A 48 1.57 6.74 8.70
N GLU A 49 1.79 8.00 8.34
CA GLU A 49 1.57 9.15 9.22
C GLU A 49 0.10 9.29 9.64
N ALA A 50 -0.83 9.12 8.71
CA ALA A 50 -2.26 9.19 8.99
C ALA A 50 -2.68 8.11 10.01
N ILE A 51 -2.21 6.87 9.84
CA ILE A 51 -2.52 5.77 10.77
C ILE A 51 -1.89 6.04 12.15
N ALA A 52 -0.64 6.53 12.20
CA ALA A 52 0.02 6.87 13.45
C ALA A 52 -0.70 8.02 14.19
N ALA A 53 -1.11 9.07 13.47
CA ALA A 53 -1.90 10.17 14.03
C ALA A 53 -3.24 9.69 14.58
N ALA A 54 -3.95 8.82 13.85
CA ALA A 54 -5.20 8.22 14.32
C ALA A 54 -4.99 7.38 15.58
N ALA A 55 -3.92 6.58 15.64
CA ALA A 55 -3.59 5.76 16.80
C ALA A 55 -3.26 6.62 18.03
N ASN A 56 -2.52 7.73 17.86
CA ASN A 56 -2.23 8.67 18.94
C ASN A 56 -3.52 9.34 19.44
N ARG A 57 -4.37 9.81 18.53
CA ARG A 57 -5.65 10.43 18.89
C ARG A 57 -6.57 9.47 19.65
N SER A 58 -6.59 8.19 19.27
CA SER A 58 -7.36 7.16 19.97
C SER A 58 -6.92 6.99 21.43
N LYS A 59 -5.61 7.04 21.70
CA LYS A 59 -5.05 6.98 23.05
C LYS A 59 -5.44 8.20 23.88
N GLU A 60 -5.38 9.40 23.29
CA GLU A 60 -5.81 10.64 23.95
C GLU A 60 -7.29 10.65 24.32
N LEU A 61 -8.15 10.02 23.52
CA LEU A 61 -9.59 9.96 23.76
C LEU A 61 -10.02 8.89 24.77
N SER A 62 -9.14 7.93 25.04
CA SER A 62 -9.42 6.78 25.90
C SER A 62 -8.86 6.93 27.32
N GLY A 63 -8.16 8.04 27.60
CA GLY A 63 -7.71 8.46 28.92
C GLY A 63 -8.55 9.60 29.46
#